data_AF-A0A0B6XWY0-F1
#
_entry.id   AF-A0A0B6XWY0-F1
#
_cell.length_a   1.000
_cell.length_b   1.000
_cell.length_c   1.000
_cell.angle_alpha   90.00
_cell.angle_beta   90.00
_cell.angle_gamma   90.00
#
_symmetry.space_group_name_H-M   'P 1'
#
loop_
_entity.id
_entity.type
_entity.pdbx_description
1 polymer ?
#
loop_
_entity_poly.entity_id
_entity_poly.type
_entity_poly.pdbx_seq_one_letter_code
_entity_poly.pdbx_strand_id
1 'polypeptide(L)'
;MEHRARKRIREAKLKARPELGKDSEGWYAHNYADTFDLRKDIIKDSVQRVDASQMSAEEFREKYERTYTPVVLTNCQKDWAASYKWNMRRLAKKY
;
A
#
# COMPACT_ATOMS: atom_id res chain seq x y z
N MET A 1 -14.79 -17.00 11.93
CA MET A 1 -13.42 -16.67 12.42
C MET A 1 -13.24 -17.30 13.79
N GLU A 2 -12.20 -18.09 13.97
CA GLU A 2 -11.93 -18.84 15.21
C GLU A 2 -11.76 -17.90 16.41
N HIS A 3 -12.15 -18.35 17.61
CA HIS A 3 -12.09 -17.56 18.85
C HIS A 3 -10.68 -17.03 19.15
N ARG A 4 -9.65 -17.87 18.94
CA ARG A 4 -8.24 -17.50 19.14
C ARG A 4 -7.80 -16.34 18.24
N ALA A 5 -8.17 -16.37 16.96
CA ALA A 5 -7.84 -15.31 16.02
C ALA A 5 -8.47 -13.96 16.43
N ARG A 6 -9.74 -13.95 16.85
CA ARG A 6 -10.42 -12.74 17.34
C ARG A 6 -9.71 -12.13 18.55
N LYS A 7 -9.28 -12.96 19.50
CA LYS A 7 -8.53 -12.50 20.68
C LYS A 7 -7.22 -11.81 20.28
N ARG A 8 -6.42 -12.44 19.40
CA ARG A 8 -5.16 -11.86 18.91
C ARG A 8 -5.36 -10.53 18.18
N ILE A 9 -6.41 -10.42 17.38
CA ILE A 9 -6.76 -9.16 16.70
C ILE A 9 -7.06 -8.05 17.72
N ARG A 10 -7.86 -8.34 18.75
CA ARG A 10 -8.20 -7.34 19.79
C ARG A 10 -6.97 -6.88 20.57
N GLU A 11 -6.12 -7.81 21.00
CA GLU A 11 -4.88 -7.51 21.72
C GLU A 11 -3.95 -6.62 20.88
N ALA A 12 -3.77 -6.95 19.59
CA ALA A 12 -2.94 -6.17 18.69
C ALA A 12 -3.50 -4.76 18.46
N LYS A 13 -4.82 -4.63 18.24
CA LYS A 13 -5.49 -3.33 18.07
C LYS A 13 -5.31 -2.43 19.30
N LEU A 14 -5.55 -2.97 20.49
CA LEU A 14 -5.41 -2.21 21.74
C LEU A 14 -3.97 -1.73 21.98
N LYS A 15 -2.97 -2.57 21.68
CA LYS A 15 -1.56 -2.19 21.82
C LYS A 15 -1.13 -1.17 20.77
N ALA A 16 -1.57 -1.33 19.52
CA ALA A 16 -1.15 -0.48 18.42
C ALA A 16 -1.79 0.92 18.48
N ARG A 17 -3.06 1.00 18.90
CA ARG A 17 -3.82 2.25 19.00
C ARG A 17 -4.64 2.29 20.30
N PRO A 18 -3.99 2.49 21.46
CA PRO A 18 -4.66 2.50 22.76
C PRO A 18 -5.78 3.55 22.89
N GLU A 19 -5.64 4.68 22.19
CA GLU A 19 -6.62 5.76 22.16
C GLU A 19 -7.94 5.35 21.50
N LEU A 20 -7.91 4.37 20.58
CA LEU A 20 -9.10 3.81 19.94
C LEU A 20 -9.73 2.65 20.74
N GLY A 21 -9.08 2.23 21.84
CA GLY A 21 -9.51 1.09 22.64
C GLY A 21 -10.49 1.42 23.76
N LYS A 22 -10.66 2.72 24.09
CA LYS A 22 -11.57 3.18 25.14
C LYS A 22 -13.04 3.06 24.72
N ASP A 23 -13.32 3.36 23.46
CA ASP A 23 -14.65 3.23 22.86
C ASP A 23 -14.64 2.12 21.83
N SER A 24 -15.57 1.17 21.93
CA SER A 24 -15.68 0.06 20.98
C SER A 24 -15.86 0.54 19.54
N GLU A 25 -16.35 1.76 19.36
CA GLU A 25 -16.66 2.40 18.07
C GLU A 25 -15.48 3.17 17.47
N GLY A 26 -14.37 3.36 18.19
CA GLY A 26 -13.25 4.19 17.73
C GLY A 26 -12.67 3.77 16.37
N TRP A 27 -12.77 2.48 16.02
CA TRP A 27 -12.30 1.95 14.74
C TRP A 27 -13.25 2.14 13.56
N TYR A 28 -14.52 2.47 13.80
CA TYR A 28 -15.57 2.57 12.78
C TYR A 28 -16.43 3.84 12.90
N ALA A 29 -16.09 4.78 13.77
CA ALA A 29 -16.88 5.97 14.08
C ALA A 29 -17.28 6.81 12.85
N HIS A 30 -16.45 6.84 11.80
CA HIS A 30 -16.72 7.62 10.58
C HIS A 30 -17.40 6.83 9.46
N ASN A 31 -17.60 5.53 9.64
CA ASN A 31 -18.18 4.61 8.67
C ASN A 31 -17.59 4.67 7.24
N TYR A 32 -16.29 4.97 7.10
CA TYR A 32 -15.64 5.06 5.78
C TYR A 32 -15.66 3.75 4.98
N ALA A 33 -15.96 2.62 5.61
CA ALA A 33 -16.17 1.35 4.91
C ALA A 33 -17.34 1.43 3.90
N ASP A 34 -18.38 2.21 4.21
CA ASP A 34 -19.56 2.36 3.36
C ASP A 34 -19.61 3.72 2.66
N THR A 35 -18.96 4.75 3.22
CA THR A 35 -19.16 6.15 2.79
C THR A 35 -18.01 6.72 1.96
N PHE A 36 -16.81 6.15 2.01
CA PHE A 36 -15.63 6.69 1.31
C PHE A 36 -15.47 6.06 -0.09
N ASP A 37 -15.47 6.89 -1.13
CA ASP A 37 -15.31 6.42 -2.52
C ASP A 37 -13.84 6.08 -2.82
N LEU A 38 -13.56 4.79 -3.04
CA LEU A 38 -12.23 4.26 -3.35
C LEU A 38 -12.02 4.00 -4.86
N ARG A 39 -12.96 4.42 -5.71
CA ARG A 39 -12.81 4.17 -7.15
C ARG A 39 -11.63 4.95 -7.73
N LYS A 40 -10.98 4.38 -8.75
CA LYS A 40 -9.74 4.95 -9.32
C LYS A 40 -10.02 6.03 -10.36
N ASP A 41 -11.17 5.98 -11.01
CA ASP A 41 -11.58 6.92 -12.07
C ASP A 41 -11.83 8.34 -11.54
N ILE A 42 -12.13 8.49 -10.25
CA ILE A 42 -12.27 9.82 -9.62
C ILE A 42 -10.93 10.48 -9.30
N ILE A 43 -9.81 9.74 -9.40
CA ILE A 43 -8.48 10.25 -9.10
C ILE A 43 -7.84 10.89 -10.34
N LYS A 44 -7.44 12.15 -10.21
CA LYS A 44 -6.72 12.87 -11.27
C LYS A 44 -5.22 12.59 -11.14
N ASP A 45 -4.72 11.64 -11.92
CA ASP A 45 -3.30 11.35 -12.04
C ASP A 45 -2.66 12.23 -13.12
N SER A 46 -1.70 13.07 -12.73
CA SER A 46 -0.98 13.98 -13.62
C SER A 46 0.53 13.75 -13.60
N VAL A 47 1.02 12.71 -12.91
CA VAL A 47 2.47 12.50 -12.74
C VAL A 47 3.04 11.77 -13.95
N GLN A 48 4.20 12.25 -14.42
CA GLN A 48 4.90 11.65 -15.55
C GLN A 48 5.31 10.21 -15.26
N ARG A 49 5.17 9.35 -16.27
CA ARG A 49 5.63 7.95 -16.26
C ARG A 49 6.76 7.75 -17.25
N VAL A 50 7.80 7.05 -16.83
CA VAL A 50 8.93 6.74 -17.71
C VAL A 50 9.37 5.28 -17.56
N ASP A 51 9.74 4.67 -18.68
CA ASP A 51 10.23 3.30 -18.72
C ASP A 51 11.67 3.22 -18.20
N ALA A 52 11.84 2.56 -17.06
CA ALA A 52 13.16 2.38 -16.45
C ALA A 52 14.12 1.54 -17.30
N SER A 53 13.63 0.72 -18.24
CA SER A 53 14.47 -0.08 -19.15
C SER A 53 15.04 0.73 -20.31
N GLN A 54 14.54 1.95 -20.53
CA GLN A 54 14.96 2.84 -21.62
C GLN A 54 15.73 4.06 -21.11
N MET A 55 16.08 4.12 -19.81
CA MET A 55 16.72 5.26 -19.17
C MET A 55 17.99 4.82 -18.44
N SER A 56 19.08 5.58 -18.57
CA SER A 56 20.28 5.35 -17.76
C SER A 56 20.17 5.98 -16.37
N ALA A 57 21.03 5.56 -15.44
CA ALA A 57 21.10 6.16 -14.11
C ALA A 57 21.49 7.65 -14.16
N GLU A 58 22.39 8.03 -15.06
CA GLU A 58 22.80 9.43 -15.24
C GLU A 58 21.65 10.29 -15.78
N GLU A 59 20.88 9.78 -16.75
CA GLU A 59 19.72 10.48 -17.29
C GLU A 59 18.65 10.68 -16.21
N PHE A 60 18.39 9.64 -15.39
CA PHE A 60 17.48 9.73 -14.25
C PHE A 60 17.93 10.82 -13.26
N ARG A 61 19.24 10.81 -12.92
CA ARG A 61 19.82 11.74 -11.96
C ARG A 61 19.65 13.19 -12.40
N GLU A 62 20.04 13.52 -13.63
CA GLU A 62 19.98 14.90 -14.11
C GLU A 62 18.55 15.41 -14.31
N LYS A 63 17.62 14.55 -14.74
CA LYS A 63 16.24 14.97 -15.06
C LYS A 63 15.30 14.98 -13.85
N TYR A 64 15.44 14.06 -12.91
CA TYR A 64 14.47 13.86 -11.82
C TYR A 64 15.09 14.00 -10.43
N GLU A 65 16.19 13.29 -10.14
CA GLU A 65 16.76 13.27 -8.79
C GLU A 65 17.34 14.63 -8.39
N ARG A 66 18.20 15.22 -9.24
CA ARG A 66 18.88 16.49 -8.98
C ARG A 66 17.93 17.69 -8.99
N THR A 67 16.87 17.60 -9.78
CA THR A 67 15.84 18.64 -9.89
C THR A 67 14.73 18.47 -8.84
N TYR A 68 14.78 17.42 -8.02
CA TYR A 68 13.74 17.05 -7.06
C TYR A 68 12.35 16.87 -7.70
N THR A 69 12.33 16.47 -8.98
CA THR A 69 11.08 16.30 -9.73
C THR A 69 10.54 14.89 -9.54
N PRO A 70 9.31 14.71 -9.05
CA PRO A 70 8.71 13.40 -8.87
C PRO A 70 8.39 12.74 -10.21
N VAL A 71 8.63 11.43 -10.32
CA VAL A 71 8.35 10.63 -11.51
C VAL A 71 7.95 9.21 -11.13
N VAL A 72 7.06 8.59 -11.91
CA VAL A 72 6.70 7.17 -11.76
C VAL A 72 7.53 6.34 -12.74
N LEU A 73 8.36 5.44 -12.20
CA LEU A 73 9.13 4.50 -13.01
C LEU A 73 8.30 3.26 -13.33
N THR A 74 8.12 2.97 -14.62
CA THR A 74 7.52 1.73 -15.11
C THR A 74 8.61 0.71 -15.43
N ASN A 75 8.24 -0.57 -15.52
CA ASN A 75 9.12 -1.66 -15.96
C ASN A 75 10.36 -1.95 -15.08
N CYS A 76 10.48 -1.36 -13.89
CA CYS A 76 11.58 -1.62 -12.95
C CYS A 76 11.43 -2.93 -12.13
N GLN A 77 10.31 -3.65 -12.29
CA GLN A 77 9.99 -4.86 -11.50
C GLN A 77 9.61 -6.08 -12.37
N LYS A 78 9.97 -6.08 -13.67
CA LYS A 78 9.55 -7.11 -14.65
C LYS A 78 9.80 -8.55 -14.16
N ASP A 79 10.99 -8.81 -13.62
CA ASP A 79 11.42 -10.17 -13.25
C ASP A 79 11.26 -10.47 -11.77
N TRP A 80 10.57 -9.61 -11.02
CA TRP A 80 10.43 -9.80 -9.58
C TRP A 80 9.48 -10.94 -9.30
N ALA A 81 9.98 -11.97 -8.62
CA ALA A 81 9.15 -13.10 -8.23
C ALA A 81 7.96 -12.70 -7.33
N ALA A 82 8.02 -11.52 -6.71
CA ALA A 82 6.92 -10.91 -5.97
C ALA A 82 5.63 -10.84 -6.79
N SER A 83 5.70 -10.60 -8.11
CA SER A 83 4.53 -10.51 -9.01
C SER A 83 3.59 -11.72 -8.94
N TYR A 84 4.14 -12.93 -8.70
CA TYR A 84 3.36 -14.17 -8.58
C TYR A 84 3.51 -14.86 -7.22
N LYS A 85 4.48 -14.47 -6.39
CA LYS A 85 4.69 -15.01 -5.03
C LYS A 85 3.88 -14.27 -3.98
N TRP A 86 3.65 -12.97 -4.13
CA TRP A 86 2.96 -12.15 -3.12
C TRP A 86 1.46 -12.08 -3.41
N ASN A 87 0.78 -13.17 -3.06
CA ASN A 87 -0.68 -13.24 -3.04
C ASN A 87 -1.16 -13.87 -1.74
N MET A 88 -2.42 -13.64 -1.37
CA MET A 88 -3.00 -14.06 -0.09
C MET A 88 -2.77 -15.55 0.19
N ARG A 89 -3.00 -16.43 -0.79
CA ARG A 89 -2.86 -17.88 -0.64
C ARG A 89 -1.41 -18.28 -0.35
N ARG A 90 -0.45 -17.72 -1.09
CA ARG A 90 0.98 -18.09 -0.93
C ARG A 90 1.59 -17.49 0.32
N LEU A 91 1.24 -16.25 0.65
CA LEU A 91 1.73 -15.58 1.86
C LEU A 91 1.22 -16.29 3.11
N ALA A 92 -0.09 -16.55 3.21
CA ALA A 92 -0.70 -17.24 4.36
C ALA A 92 -0.28 -18.71 4.53
N LYS A 93 0.22 -19.36 3.47
CA LYS A 93 0.78 -20.72 3.56
C LYS A 93 2.25 -20.71 3.98
N LYS A 94 3.01 -19.68 3.60
CA LYS A 94 4.46 -19.63 3.81
C LYS A 94 4.84 -19.03 5.17
N TYR A 95 4.06 -18.09 5.68
CA TYR A 95 4.28 -17.32 6.91
C TYR A 95 3.04 -17.38 7.79
#